data_AF-A0A7S1LIC4-F1
#
_entry.id   AF-A0A7S1LIC4-F1
#
_cell.length_a   1.000
_cell.length_b   1.000
_cell.length_c   1.000
_cell.angle_alpha   90.00
_cell.angle_beta   90.00
_cell.angle_gamma   90.00
#
_symmetry.space_group_name_H-M   'P 1'
#
loop_
_entity.id
_entity.type
_entity.pdbx_description
1 polymer ?
#
loop_
_entity_poly.entity_id
_entity_poly.type
_entity_poly.pdbx_seq_one_letter_code
_entity_poly.pdbx_strand_id
1 'polypeptide(L)'
;EALREFCSKDFQPCDQRRSREELQAAFPYADFQNVPPGADTLLGPGLVETPESADTRIRSLLAWLRGQPQKSIACVAHFQILTRVFSKHLEPAGWDGSQYGDLTNLEIRSVPILFE
;
A
#
# COMPACT_ATOMS: atom_id res chain seq x y z
N GLU A 1 -20.55 -12.47 0.37
CA GLU A 1 -19.38 -12.16 1.21
C GLU A 1 -18.20 -11.92 0.28
N ALA A 2 -17.72 -10.68 0.14
CA ALA A 2 -16.65 -10.37 -0.80
C ALA A 2 -15.31 -10.74 -0.14
N LEU A 3 -14.84 -11.96 -0.37
CA LEU A 3 -13.49 -12.41 -0.04
C LEU A 3 -12.50 -11.62 -0.91
N ARG A 4 -12.11 -10.43 -0.45
CA ARG A 4 -11.23 -9.49 -1.18
C ARG A 4 -9.77 -9.94 -1.26
N GLU A 5 -9.42 -11.07 -0.67
CA GLU A 5 -8.05 -11.59 -0.70
C GLU A 5 -8.06 -13.05 -1.17
N PHE A 6 -8.19 -13.25 -2.48
CA PHE A 6 -7.76 -14.49 -3.11
C PHE A 6 -6.70 -14.15 -4.14
N CYS A 7 -5.44 -14.05 -3.71
CA CYS A 7 -4.32 -13.98 -4.64
C CYS A 7 -3.97 -15.41 -5.04
N SER A 8 -4.41 -15.84 -6.22
CA SER A 8 -3.83 -17.00 -6.88
C SER A 8 -2.68 -16.54 -7.78
N LYS A 9 -1.88 -17.49 -8.29
CA LYS A 9 -0.87 -17.19 -9.30
C LYS A 9 -1.48 -16.61 -10.59
N ASP A 10 -2.76 -16.89 -10.84
CA ASP A 10 -3.44 -16.62 -12.10
C ASP A 10 -4.50 -15.53 -11.99
N PHE A 11 -4.88 -15.13 -10.78
CA PHE A 11 -5.92 -14.14 -10.53
C PHE A 11 -5.71 -13.43 -9.19
N GLN A 12 -5.54 -12.13 -9.23
CA GLN A 12 -5.57 -11.27 -8.04
C GLN A 12 -6.74 -10.29 -8.24
N PRO A 13 -7.86 -10.43 -7.52
CA PRO A 13 -9.00 -9.51 -7.62
C PRO A 13 -8.63 -8.05 -7.33
N CYS A 14 -7.56 -7.84 -6.55
CA CYS A 14 -6.96 -6.54 -6.28
C CYS A 14 -6.35 -5.88 -7.54
N ASP A 15 -6.10 -6.68 -8.59
CA ASP A 15 -5.59 -6.25 -9.90
C ASP A 15 -6.69 -5.71 -10.83
N GLN A 16 -7.87 -5.42 -10.30
CA GLN A 16 -8.96 -4.78 -11.05
C GLN A 16 -9.45 -3.54 -10.32
N ARG A 17 -8.53 -2.61 -10.04
CA ARG A 17 -8.92 -1.33 -9.47
C ARG A 17 -9.82 -0.59 -10.47
N ARG A 18 -10.98 -0.15 -9.96
CA ARG A 18 -11.87 0.79 -10.64
C ARG A 18 -11.11 2.05 -11.01
N SER A 19 -11.57 2.75 -12.05
CA SER A 19 -10.95 4.02 -12.42
C SER A 19 -11.07 5.03 -11.28
N ARG A 20 -10.20 6.04 -11.30
CA ARG A 20 -10.29 7.14 -10.33
C ARG A 20 -11.66 7.79 -10.35
N GLU A 21 -12.23 7.98 -11.54
CA GLU A 21 -13.53 8.63 -11.75
C GLU A 21 -14.67 7.82 -11.12
N GLU A 22 -14.65 6.50 -11.25
CA GLU A 22 -15.60 5.60 -10.60
C GLU A 22 -15.46 5.62 -9.07
N LEU A 23 -14.22 5.65 -8.56
CA LEU A 23 -13.96 5.72 -7.12
C LEU A 23 -14.39 7.07 -6.54
N GLN A 24 -14.13 8.17 -7.24
CA GLN A 24 -14.53 9.51 -6.82
C GLN A 24 -16.04 9.66 -6.79
N ALA A 25 -16.76 9.10 -7.77
CA ALA A 25 -18.22 9.06 -7.77
C ALA A 25 -18.78 8.24 -6.59
N ALA A 26 -18.14 7.10 -6.26
CA ALA A 26 -18.57 6.24 -5.16
C ALA A 26 -18.20 6.78 -3.77
N PHE A 27 -17.13 7.57 -3.67
CA PHE A 27 -16.60 8.09 -2.41
C PHE A 27 -16.33 9.61 -2.54
N PRO A 28 -17.37 10.44 -2.65
CA PRO A 28 -17.22 11.87 -2.95
C PRO A 28 -16.48 12.67 -1.88
N TYR A 29 -16.36 12.11 -0.66
CA TYR A 29 -15.66 12.74 0.47
C TYR A 29 -14.17 12.34 0.55
N ALA A 30 -13.74 11.37 -0.25
CA ALA A 30 -12.35 10.95 -0.30
C ALA A 30 -11.56 11.81 -1.29
N ASP A 31 -10.32 12.12 -0.92
CA ASP A 31 -9.40 12.86 -1.77
C ASP A 31 -8.61 11.91 -2.68
N PHE A 32 -8.72 12.11 -3.99
CA PHE A 32 -8.07 11.32 -5.03
C PHE A 32 -6.97 12.08 -5.77
N GLN A 33 -6.50 13.24 -5.28
CA GLN A 33 -5.53 14.08 -5.99
C GLN A 33 -4.22 13.34 -6.36
N ASN A 34 -3.80 12.37 -5.53
CA ASN A 34 -2.60 11.56 -5.75
C ASN A 34 -2.87 10.26 -6.50
N VAL A 35 -4.10 10.03 -6.96
CA VAL A 35 -4.48 8.89 -7.80
C VAL A 35 -4.48 9.36 -9.27
N PRO A 36 -3.74 8.71 -10.17
CA PRO A 36 -3.77 9.03 -11.59
C PRO A 36 -5.19 8.89 -12.18
N PRO A 37 -5.59 9.74 -13.14
CA PRO A 37 -6.86 9.57 -13.85
C PRO A 37 -6.89 8.28 -14.67
N GLY A 38 -8.10 7.77 -14.92
CA GLY A 38 -8.31 6.63 -15.81
C GLY A 38 -8.08 5.27 -15.16
N ALA A 39 -7.78 4.27 -16.00
CA ALA A 39 -7.55 2.90 -15.58
C ALA A 39 -6.21 2.74 -14.85
N ASP A 40 -6.14 1.80 -13.91
CA ASP A 40 -4.89 1.48 -13.23
C ASP A 40 -3.92 0.80 -14.20
N THR A 41 -2.85 1.50 -14.55
CA THR A 41 -1.83 1.05 -15.51
C THR A 41 -0.86 0.04 -14.93
N LEU A 42 -0.90 -0.17 -13.60
CA LEU A 42 -0.13 -1.22 -12.94
C LEU A 42 -0.76 -2.60 -13.12
N LEU A 43 -1.94 -2.66 -13.76
CA LEU A 43 -2.74 -3.85 -13.94
C LEU A 43 -2.86 -4.20 -15.43
N GLY A 44 -2.55 -5.43 -15.80
CA GLY A 44 -2.67 -5.91 -17.17
C GLY A 44 -2.36 -7.41 -17.31
N PRO A 45 -2.87 -8.10 -18.36
CA PRO A 45 -2.58 -9.51 -18.57
C PRO A 45 -1.06 -9.78 -18.64
N GLY A 46 -0.56 -10.63 -17.75
CA GLY A 46 0.86 -10.98 -17.68
C GLY A 46 1.77 -9.88 -17.10
N LEU A 47 1.21 -8.77 -16.62
CA LEU A 47 1.97 -7.72 -15.97
C LEU A 47 2.16 -8.08 -14.49
N VAL A 48 3.39 -8.42 -14.11
CA VAL A 48 3.76 -8.66 -12.71
C VAL A 48 4.63 -7.48 -12.27
N GLU A 49 4.22 -6.78 -11.21
CA GLU A 49 5.02 -5.71 -10.64
C GLU A 49 6.37 -6.26 -10.16
N THR A 50 7.46 -5.65 -10.61
CA THR A 50 8.80 -6.07 -10.17
C THR A 50 9.08 -5.59 -8.75
N PRO A 51 9.92 -6.31 -7.98
CA PRO A 51 10.36 -5.87 -6.65
C PRO A 51 10.91 -4.43 -6.63
N GLU A 52 11.65 -4.04 -7.67
CA GLU A 52 12.29 -2.73 -7.79
C GLU A 52 11.26 -1.61 -8.05
N SER A 53 10.22 -1.91 -8.84
CA SER A 53 9.10 -1.00 -9.08
C SER A 53 8.33 -0.76 -7.78
N ALA A 54 8.01 -1.84 -7.06
CA ALA A 54 7.35 -1.76 -5.75
C ALA A 54 8.19 -0.94 -4.74
N ASP A 55 9.50 -1.19 -4.68
CA ASP A 55 10.40 -0.44 -3.80
C ASP A 55 10.48 1.04 -4.14
N THR A 56 10.43 1.38 -5.43
CA THR A 56 10.40 2.78 -5.87
C THR A 56 9.14 3.49 -5.39
N ARG A 57 7.98 2.84 -5.50
CA ARG A 57 6.71 3.38 -5.01
C ARG A 57 6.68 3.48 -3.48
N ILE A 58 7.24 2.51 -2.77
CA ILE A 58 7.37 2.56 -1.30
C ILE A 58 8.24 3.75 -0.87
N ARG A 59 9.37 3.99 -1.54
CA ARG A 59 10.21 5.17 -1.27
C ARG A 59 9.44 6.47 -1.49
N SER A 60 8.65 6.57 -2.58
CA SER A 60 7.78 7.72 -2.82
C SER A 60 6.73 7.91 -1.72
N LEU A 61 6.13 6.83 -1.24
CA LEU A 61 5.20 6.85 -0.10
C LEU A 61 5.88 7.37 1.17
N LEU A 62 7.05 6.83 1.54
CA LEU A 62 7.78 7.24 2.73
C LEU A 62 8.23 8.71 2.66
N ALA A 63 8.67 9.17 1.48
CA ALA A 63 8.99 10.57 1.25
C ALA A 63 7.76 11.47 1.40
N TRP A 64 6.60 11.05 0.87
CA TRP A 64 5.34 11.78 1.04
C TRP A 64 4.90 11.83 2.51
N LEU A 65 5.00 10.71 3.24
CA LEU A 65 4.68 10.61 4.67
C LEU A 65 5.54 11.55 5.51
N ARG A 66 6.84 11.65 5.22
CA ARG A 66 7.76 12.58 5.89
C ARG A 66 7.34 14.04 5.74
N GLY A 67 6.72 14.39 4.60
CA GLY A 67 6.24 15.75 4.32
C GLY A 67 4.89 16.09 4.95
N GLN A 68 4.20 15.14 5.60
CA GLN A 68 2.88 15.37 6.16
C GLN A 68 2.93 16.10 7.51
N PRO A 69 2.05 17.07 7.77
CA PRO A 69 1.97 17.74 9.07
C PRO A 69 1.32 16.85 10.16
N GLN A 70 0.62 15.77 9.78
CA GLN A 70 -0.03 14.86 10.71
C GLN A 70 0.99 13.96 11.42
N LYS A 71 0.87 13.88 12.75
CA LYS A 71 1.72 13.02 13.59
C LYS A 71 1.30 11.55 13.61
N SER A 72 0.07 11.26 13.17
CA SER A 72 -0.49 9.90 13.14
C SER A 72 -1.29 9.73 11.87
N ILE A 73 -0.89 8.75 11.06
CA ILE A 73 -1.47 8.47 9.74
C ILE A 73 -1.85 7.00 9.71
N ALA A 74 -3.10 6.73 9.36
CA ALA A 74 -3.55 5.37 9.10
C ALA A 74 -3.23 5.00 7.65
N CYS A 75 -2.46 3.92 7.47
CA CYS A 75 -2.22 3.32 6.17
C CYS A 75 -2.98 2.00 6.09
N VAL A 76 -3.80 1.85 5.04
CA VAL A 76 -4.51 0.59 4.75
C VAL A 76 -3.87 0.00 3.49
N ALA A 77 -3.28 -1.18 3.63
CA ALA A 77 -2.59 -1.85 2.55
C ALA A 77 -2.61 -3.37 2.75
N HIS A 78 -2.26 -4.11 1.69
CA HIS A 78 -2.13 -5.56 1.76
C HIS A 78 -0.86 -5.98 2.48
N PHE A 79 -0.86 -7.20 3.03
CA PHE A 79 0.25 -7.74 3.81
C PHE A 79 1.57 -7.70 3.04
N GLN A 80 1.60 -8.02 1.75
CA GLN A 80 2.85 -8.03 0.96
C GLN A 80 3.49 -6.64 0.88
N ILE A 81 2.68 -5.59 0.72
CA ILE A 81 3.16 -4.20 0.71
C ILE A 81 3.66 -3.81 2.09
N LEU A 82 2.87 -4.09 3.14
CA LEU A 82 3.23 -3.78 4.52
C LEU A 82 4.53 -4.51 4.93
N THR A 83 4.63 -5.82 4.70
CA THR A 83 5.84 -6.61 4.95
C THR A 83 7.05 -6.02 4.23
N ARG A 84 6.89 -5.56 2.99
CA ARG A 84 7.98 -4.94 2.24
C ARG A 84 8.38 -3.57 2.82
N VAL A 85 7.41 -2.73 3.18
CA VAL A 85 7.65 -1.44 3.87
C VAL A 85 8.47 -1.67 5.15
N PHE A 86 8.02 -2.58 6.01
CA PHE A 86 8.68 -2.85 7.29
C PHE A 86 10.06 -3.49 7.08
N SER A 87 10.14 -4.66 6.44
CA SER A 87 11.39 -5.44 6.37
C SER A 87 12.45 -4.90 5.39
N LYS A 88 12.05 -4.18 4.34
CA LYS A 88 12.99 -3.73 3.29
C LYS A 88 13.32 -2.25 3.37
N HIS A 89 12.48 -1.43 4.01
CA HIS A 89 12.70 0.01 4.07
C HIS A 89 12.87 0.53 5.50
N LEU A 90 12.09 0.03 6.47
CA LEU A 90 12.17 0.52 7.85
C LEU A 90 13.20 -0.23 8.71
N GLU A 91 13.28 -1.56 8.63
CA GLU A 91 14.28 -2.33 9.39
C GLU A 91 15.73 -1.91 9.07
N PRO A 92 16.13 -1.75 7.78
CA PRO A 92 17.46 -1.23 7.47
C PRO A 92 17.71 0.21 7.94
N ALA A 93 16.64 0.97 8.21
CA ALA A 93 16.69 2.31 8.76
C ALA A 93 16.62 2.33 10.30
N GLY A 94 16.77 1.17 10.96
CA GLY A 94 16.86 1.05 12.41
C GLY A 94 15.53 0.79 13.13
N TRP A 95 14.44 0.55 12.40
CA TRP A 95 13.19 0.10 13.02
C TRP A 95 13.30 -1.36 13.48
N ASP A 96 12.89 -1.65 14.72
CA ASP A 96 12.89 -3.01 15.26
C ASP A 96 11.51 -3.67 15.17
N GLY A 97 11.41 -4.59 14.22
CA GLY A 97 10.22 -5.38 13.94
C GLY A 97 10.06 -6.65 14.79
N SER A 98 11.05 -7.03 15.60
CA SER A 98 11.12 -8.34 16.24
C SER A 98 9.95 -8.67 17.18
N GLN A 99 9.31 -7.63 17.72
CA GLN A 99 8.13 -7.73 18.57
C GLN A 99 6.81 -7.93 17.81
N TYR A 100 6.82 -7.85 16.48
CA TYR A 100 5.63 -7.97 15.65
C TYR A 100 5.60 -9.31 14.91
N GLY A 101 4.48 -10.04 15.03
CA GLY A 101 4.27 -11.30 14.30
C GLY A 101 3.77 -11.09 12.87
N ASP A 102 3.28 -12.16 12.25
CA ASP A 102 2.65 -12.12 10.93
C ASP A 102 1.40 -11.22 10.94
N LEU A 103 1.15 -10.52 9.82
CA LEU A 103 -0.04 -9.68 9.63
C LEU A 103 -1.25 -10.55 9.32
N THR A 104 -2.37 -10.26 9.99
CA THR A 104 -3.67 -10.90 9.76
C THR A 104 -4.67 -9.94 9.11
N ASN A 105 -5.74 -10.46 8.52
CA ASN A 105 -6.73 -9.63 7.82
C ASN A 105 -7.42 -8.65 8.80
N LEU A 106 -7.49 -7.38 8.40
CA LEU A 106 -8.01 -6.25 9.20
C LEU A 106 -7.25 -5.99 10.51
N GLU A 107 -6.04 -6.52 10.66
CA GLU A 107 -5.20 -6.19 11.79
C GLU A 107 -4.77 -4.72 11.75
N ILE A 108 -4.77 -4.07 12.92
CA ILE A 108 -4.31 -2.70 13.09
C ILE A 108 -3.04 -2.73 13.93
N ARG A 109 -1.97 -2.12 13.41
CA ARG A 109 -0.73 -1.85 14.15
C ARG A 109 -0.47 -0.36 14.21
N SER A 110 -0.03 0.11 15.38
CA SER A 110 0.53 1.44 15.53
C SER A 110 2.05 1.32 15.54
N VAL A 111 2.70 1.94 14.56
CA VAL A 111 4.14 1.83 14.39
C VAL A 111 4.76 3.22 14.46
N PRO A 112 5.60 3.51 15.47
CA PRO A 112 6.35 4.76 15.49
C PRO A 112 7.45 4.70 14.42
N ILE A 113 7.44 5.68 13.51
CA ILE A 113 8.47 5.86 12.50
C ILE A 113 9.21 7.16 12.82
N LEU A 114 10.53 7.06 12.96
CA LEU A 114 11.39 8.22 13.08
C LEU A 114 11.97 8.54 11.70
N PHE A 115 11.65 9.72 11.19
CA PHE A 115 12.33 10.26 10.03
C PHE A 115 13.49 11.11 10.54
N GLU A 116 14.72 10.71 10.24
CA GLU A 116 15.91 11.56 10.39
C GLU A 116 15.90 12.72 9.39
#